data_AF-W2Q711-F1
#
_entry.id   AF-W2Q711-F1
#
_cell.length_a   1.000
_cell.length_b   1.000
_cell.length_c   1.000
_cell.angle_alpha   90.00
_cell.angle_beta   90.00
_cell.angle_gamma   90.00
#
_symmetry.space_group_name_H-M   'P 1'
#
loop_
_entity.id
_entity.type
_entity.pdbx_description
1 polymer ?
#
loop_
_entity_poly.entity_id
_entity_poly.type
_entity_poly.pdbx_seq_one_letter_code
_entity_poly.pdbx_strand_id
1 'polypeptide(L)'
;MAEKEAFLPVARQSPGATSSRICSAVTFFPFYAAQRLLSCLGYTHSIRMQSGRTVIVSSEIAQGGFSFVYKARDTDTGEAFALKKILCQTNEQVQLAKAEIQAHKAFAHPNIMPLCDYAVVSTGVEMFEYYLLFPFMENGTLRDMINTAISQDVRIPEAQILDMFLQICRAVAELHSKSPPLAHRDIKPENVMLSDEGEPLLTDFGSVTNADVTISKRSDALLLQEHAAQQSSMAYRAPELYDVPDNTHISSATDVWSLGCLLYAMAFGYSPFECSFYDSGVVRVVECTYLAVIGPIKFPKNCSYSSKFCEMIRWILNQDATARPTVFNVIERLHNLNE
;
A
#
# COMPACT_ATOMS: atom_id res chain seq x y z
N MET A 1 -56.26 38.48 -41.13
CA MET A 1 -57.36 38.85 -40.22
C MET A 1 -58.32 37.68 -40.14
N ALA A 2 -58.09 36.79 -39.16
CA ALA A 2 -59.00 35.75 -38.69
C ALA A 2 -58.25 34.92 -37.64
N GLU A 3 -58.33 35.35 -36.38
CA GLU A 3 -58.15 34.47 -35.23
C GLU A 3 -59.37 33.55 -35.15
N LYS A 4 -59.14 32.25 -34.98
CA LYS A 4 -60.16 31.30 -34.53
C LYS A 4 -59.57 30.36 -33.48
N GLU A 5 -60.15 30.52 -32.29
CA GLU A 5 -60.67 29.47 -31.41
C GLU A 5 -59.71 28.46 -30.76
N ALA A 6 -59.62 28.66 -29.44
CA ALA A 6 -59.42 27.71 -28.35
C ALA A 6 -59.79 26.24 -28.63
N PHE A 7 -59.05 25.32 -27.99
CA PHE A 7 -59.51 24.47 -26.88
C PHE A 7 -58.45 23.38 -26.57
N LEU A 8 -58.04 23.30 -25.29
CA LEU A 8 -57.52 22.08 -24.63
C LEU A 8 -58.66 21.04 -24.53
N PRO A 9 -58.45 19.77 -24.12
CA PRO A 9 -57.24 18.96 -23.94
C PRO A 9 -57.36 17.57 -24.64
N VAL A 10 -56.37 16.69 -24.49
CA VAL A 10 -56.50 15.28 -24.06
C VAL A 10 -55.18 14.55 -24.33
N ALA A 11 -54.67 13.94 -23.27
CA ALA A 11 -53.45 13.15 -23.22
C ALA A 11 -53.50 11.93 -24.16
N ARG A 12 -52.40 11.70 -24.88
CA ARG A 12 -52.03 10.37 -25.39
C ARG A 12 -50.62 10.02 -24.92
N GLN A 13 -50.56 8.90 -24.20
CA GLN A 13 -49.37 8.25 -23.67
C GLN A 13 -48.57 7.57 -24.80
N SER A 14 -47.24 7.59 -24.68
CA SER A 14 -46.29 6.52 -25.05
C SER A 14 -44.88 6.95 -24.59
N PRO A 15 -43.92 6.03 -24.32
CA PRO A 15 -43.52 5.69 -22.96
C PRO A 15 -42.09 6.17 -22.61
N GLY A 16 -41.90 6.62 -21.38
CA GLY A 16 -40.59 6.92 -20.81
C GLY A 16 -40.62 6.66 -19.31
N ALA A 17 -40.50 5.39 -18.93
CA ALA A 17 -40.51 4.96 -17.54
C ALA A 17 -39.26 5.49 -16.82
N THR A 18 -39.52 6.24 -15.77
CA THR A 18 -38.63 6.58 -14.68
C THR A 18 -38.13 5.32 -13.96
N SER A 19 -36.82 5.24 -13.71
CA SER A 19 -36.30 4.50 -12.57
C SER A 19 -34.93 5.06 -12.19
N SER A 20 -34.98 5.99 -11.25
CA SER A 20 -33.90 6.31 -10.34
C SER A 20 -33.42 5.02 -9.66
N ARG A 21 -32.28 4.49 -10.08
CA ARG A 21 -31.62 3.40 -9.35
C ARG A 21 -30.78 4.00 -8.23
N ILE A 22 -31.49 4.12 -7.12
CA ILE A 22 -31.05 4.10 -5.74
C ILE A 22 -29.66 3.48 -5.60
N CYS A 23 -28.73 4.32 -5.17
CA CYS A 23 -27.46 3.94 -4.59
C CYS A 23 -27.75 3.05 -3.38
N SER A 24 -27.35 1.77 -3.43
CA SER A 24 -27.45 0.84 -2.31
C SER A 24 -26.38 1.15 -1.27
N ALA A 25 -26.50 2.32 -0.62
CA ALA A 25 -25.74 2.73 0.55
C ALA A 25 -26.48 2.39 1.87
N VAL A 26 -27.56 1.61 1.80
CA VAL A 26 -28.47 1.36 2.93
C VAL A 26 -28.47 -0.12 3.32
N THR A 27 -27.30 -0.62 3.76
CA THR A 27 -27.20 -1.82 4.61
C THR A 27 -26.04 -1.76 5.62
N PHE A 28 -25.12 -0.80 5.50
CA PHE A 28 -23.99 -0.63 6.42
C PHE A 28 -24.30 0.20 7.69
N PHE A 29 -25.33 1.05 7.65
CA PHE A 29 -25.66 1.97 8.74
C PHE A 29 -26.09 1.31 10.07
N PRO A 30 -26.88 0.21 10.11
CA PRO A 30 -27.33 -0.35 11.38
C PRO A 30 -26.22 -1.06 12.16
N PHE A 31 -25.29 -1.72 11.45
CA PHE A 31 -24.24 -2.55 12.08
C PHE A 31 -23.12 -1.71 12.68
N TYR A 32 -22.67 -0.67 11.94
CA TYR A 32 -21.66 0.27 12.43
C TYR A 32 -22.15 1.12 13.59
N ALA A 33 -23.42 1.54 13.56
CA ALA A 33 -24.04 2.23 14.68
C ALA A 33 -24.12 1.32 15.92
N ALA A 34 -24.44 0.04 15.75
CA ALA A 34 -24.48 -0.94 16.84
C ALA A 34 -23.09 -1.19 17.45
N GLN A 35 -22.02 -1.28 16.65
CA GLN A 35 -20.65 -1.44 17.14
C GLN A 35 -20.15 -0.23 17.96
N ARG A 36 -20.46 1.01 17.51
CA ARG A 36 -20.19 2.22 18.28
C ARG A 36 -21.05 2.34 19.55
N LEU A 37 -22.29 1.85 19.52
CA LEU A 37 -23.14 1.79 20.71
C LEU A 37 -22.63 0.76 21.74
N LEU A 38 -22.10 -0.38 21.28
CA LEU A 38 -21.52 -1.42 22.14
C LEU A 38 -20.24 -0.97 22.86
N SER A 39 -19.39 -0.17 22.19
CA SER A 39 -18.21 0.41 22.84
C SER A 39 -18.58 1.45 23.91
N CYS A 40 -19.63 2.24 23.68
CA CYS A 40 -20.19 3.16 24.69
C CYS A 40 -20.85 2.42 25.88
N LEU A 41 -21.24 1.16 25.70
CA LEU A 41 -21.84 0.30 26.73
C LEU A 41 -20.82 -0.57 27.48
N GLY A 42 -19.51 -0.40 27.25
CA GLY A 42 -18.46 -1.15 27.93
C GLY A 42 -18.29 -2.60 27.44
N TYR A 43 -18.85 -2.96 26.29
CA TYR A 43 -18.57 -4.25 25.67
C TYR A 43 -17.19 -4.21 25.00
N THR A 44 -16.18 -4.70 25.71
CA THR A 44 -14.86 -4.99 25.15
C THR A 44 -14.98 -6.14 24.15
N HIS A 45 -14.77 -5.84 22.86
CA HIS A 45 -14.73 -6.85 21.82
C HIS A 45 -13.40 -7.61 21.92
N SER A 46 -13.45 -8.83 22.45
CA SER A 46 -12.28 -9.71 22.57
C SER A 46 -12.22 -10.69 21.39
N ILE A 47 -11.03 -10.88 20.84
CA ILE A 47 -10.75 -11.87 19.80
C ILE A 47 -9.84 -12.94 20.37
N ARG A 48 -10.25 -14.20 20.26
CA ARG A 48 -9.41 -15.35 20.59
C ARG A 48 -8.63 -15.78 19.36
N MET A 49 -7.32 -15.72 19.46
CA MET A 49 -6.38 -16.06 18.40
C MET A 49 -6.13 -17.56 18.29
N GLN A 50 -5.48 -18.00 17.20
CA GLN A 50 -5.23 -19.41 16.94
C GLN A 50 -4.37 -20.07 18.03
N SER A 51 -3.37 -19.35 18.57
CA SER A 51 -2.53 -19.89 19.67
C SER A 51 -3.29 -20.09 20.99
N GLY A 52 -4.52 -19.58 21.10
CA GLY A 52 -5.28 -19.49 22.35
C GLY A 52 -5.15 -18.14 23.06
N ARG A 53 -4.21 -17.28 22.64
CA ARG A 53 -4.09 -15.88 23.07
C ARG A 53 -5.41 -15.14 22.90
N THR A 54 -5.79 -14.29 23.85
CA THR A 54 -6.96 -13.42 23.73
C THR A 54 -6.53 -11.96 23.73
N VAL A 55 -7.04 -11.17 22.79
CA VAL A 55 -6.77 -9.73 22.71
C VAL A 55 -8.06 -8.93 22.78
N ILE A 56 -8.02 -7.78 23.43
CA ILE A 56 -9.13 -6.82 23.48
C ILE A 56 -8.88 -5.72 22.45
N VAL A 57 -9.84 -5.54 21.55
CA VAL A 57 -9.82 -4.46 20.56
C VAL A 57 -10.09 -3.12 21.26
N SER A 58 -9.21 -2.14 21.05
CA SER A 58 -9.26 -0.84 21.73
C SER A 58 -9.75 0.28 20.82
N SER A 59 -8.91 0.79 19.92
CA SER A 59 -9.21 1.92 19.04
C SER A 59 -8.85 1.60 17.60
N GLU A 60 -9.61 2.14 16.65
CA GLU A 60 -9.26 2.07 15.23
C GLU A 60 -8.05 2.98 14.94
N ILE A 61 -7.07 2.47 14.21
CA ILE A 61 -5.85 3.17 13.78
C ILE A 61 -6.00 3.57 12.32
N ALA A 62 -6.49 2.67 11.47
CA ALA A 62 -6.62 2.88 10.04
C ALA A 62 -7.80 2.10 9.45
N GLN A 63 -8.35 2.63 8.37
CA GLN A 63 -9.41 2.02 7.59
C GLN A 63 -9.04 2.00 6.09
N GLY A 64 -9.14 0.83 5.48
CA GLY A 64 -9.09 0.62 4.04
C GLY A 64 -10.46 0.22 3.47
N GLY A 65 -10.49 -0.21 2.21
CA GLY A 65 -11.75 -0.58 1.52
C GLY A 65 -12.45 -1.78 2.16
N PHE A 66 -11.70 -2.85 2.46
CA PHE A 66 -12.20 -4.09 3.08
C PHE A 66 -11.41 -4.52 4.32
N SER A 67 -10.47 -3.68 4.78
CA SER A 67 -9.60 -3.95 5.91
C SER A 67 -9.61 -2.80 6.90
N PHE A 68 -9.38 -3.12 8.16
CA PHE A 68 -9.30 -2.18 9.28
C PHE A 68 -8.11 -2.56 10.13
N VAL A 69 -7.45 -1.60 10.73
CA VAL A 69 -6.35 -1.84 11.67
C VAL A 69 -6.74 -1.22 13.00
N TYR A 70 -6.68 -2.00 14.07
CA TYR A 70 -7.01 -1.56 15.42
C TYR A 70 -5.80 -1.68 16.35
N LYS A 71 -5.69 -0.80 17.34
CA LYS A 71 -4.86 -1.05 18.52
C LYS A 71 -5.59 -2.10 19.36
N ALA A 72 -4.87 -3.14 19.77
CA ALA A 72 -5.37 -4.20 20.63
C ALA A 72 -4.42 -4.39 21.81
N ARG A 73 -4.91 -5.03 22.88
CA ARG A 73 -4.07 -5.41 24.03
C ARG A 73 -4.29 -6.87 24.38
N ASP A 74 -3.21 -7.58 24.67
CA ASP A 74 -3.26 -8.93 25.22
C ASP A 74 -3.92 -8.91 26.61
N THR A 75 -4.84 -9.85 26.87
CA THR A 75 -5.57 -9.89 28.15
C THR A 75 -4.71 -10.34 29.32
N ASP A 76 -3.68 -11.13 29.06
CA ASP A 76 -2.87 -11.77 30.08
C ASP A 76 -1.64 -10.91 30.40
N THR A 77 -1.00 -10.33 29.39
CA THR A 77 0.24 -9.53 29.55
C THR A 77 0.00 -8.01 29.50
N GLY A 78 -1.12 -7.54 28.93
CA GLY A 78 -1.37 -6.12 28.69
C GLY A 78 -0.57 -5.50 27.54
N GLU A 79 0.26 -6.31 26.87
CA GLU A 79 1.10 -5.91 25.74
C GLU A 79 0.25 -5.37 24.58
N ALA A 80 0.72 -4.31 23.93
CA ALA A 80 0.01 -3.66 22.83
C ALA A 80 0.33 -4.33 21.49
N PHE A 81 -0.71 -4.50 20.68
CA PHE A 81 -0.62 -5.08 19.34
C PHE A 81 -1.37 -4.22 18.32
N ALA A 82 -0.99 -4.36 17.05
CA ALA A 82 -1.81 -3.95 15.91
C ALA A 82 -2.60 -5.17 15.41
N LEU A 83 -3.92 -5.01 15.27
CA LEU A 83 -4.83 -6.05 14.82
C LEU A 83 -5.44 -5.64 13.48
N LYS A 84 -4.98 -6.26 12.39
CA LYS A 84 -5.57 -6.09 11.06
C LYS A 84 -6.77 -7.02 10.93
N LYS A 85 -7.94 -6.46 10.67
CA LYS A 85 -9.19 -7.17 10.39
C LYS A 85 -9.50 -7.05 8.90
N ILE A 86 -9.74 -8.17 8.23
CA ILE A 86 -10.13 -8.25 6.82
C ILE A 86 -11.53 -8.83 6.74
N LEU A 87 -12.44 -8.12 6.08
CA LEU A 87 -13.81 -8.57 5.82
C LEU A 87 -13.83 -9.35 4.50
N CYS A 88 -14.23 -10.61 4.56
CA CYS A 88 -14.34 -11.48 3.39
C CYS A 88 -15.81 -11.87 3.16
N GLN A 89 -16.35 -11.38 2.04
CA GLN A 89 -17.70 -11.65 1.56
C GLN A 89 -17.71 -12.49 0.27
N THR A 90 -16.55 -12.65 -0.37
CA THR A 90 -16.35 -13.48 -1.57
C THR A 90 -15.25 -14.51 -1.35
N ASN A 91 -15.26 -15.61 -2.11
CA ASN A 91 -14.19 -16.61 -2.07
C ASN A 91 -12.84 -16.00 -2.49
N GLU A 92 -12.83 -15.04 -3.42
CA GLU A 92 -11.62 -14.33 -3.82
C GLU A 92 -10.97 -13.58 -2.66
N GLN A 93 -11.75 -12.82 -1.87
CA GLN A 93 -11.26 -12.14 -0.67
C GLN A 93 -10.73 -13.13 0.37
N VAL A 94 -11.38 -14.30 0.50
CA VAL A 94 -10.88 -15.38 1.37
C VAL A 94 -9.52 -15.89 0.89
N GLN A 95 -9.33 -16.09 -0.41
CA GLN A 95 -8.03 -16.54 -0.94
C GLN A 95 -6.95 -15.48 -0.74
N LEU A 96 -7.26 -14.20 -0.96
CA LEU A 96 -6.33 -13.09 -0.71
C LEU A 96 -5.91 -12.99 0.76
N ALA A 97 -6.87 -13.06 1.71
CA ALA A 97 -6.55 -13.05 3.13
C ALA A 97 -5.70 -14.25 3.56
N LYS A 98 -5.98 -15.44 3.01
CA LYS A 98 -5.14 -16.63 3.24
C LYS A 98 -3.75 -16.46 2.65
N ALA A 99 -3.63 -15.95 1.43
CA ALA A 99 -2.36 -15.69 0.77
C ALA A 99 -1.50 -14.72 1.58
N GLU A 100 -2.10 -13.64 2.10
CA GLU A 100 -1.42 -12.67 2.98
C GLU A 100 -0.87 -13.34 4.25
N ILE A 101 -1.67 -14.17 4.93
CA ILE A 101 -1.20 -14.93 6.11
C ILE A 101 -0.03 -15.86 5.75
N GLN A 102 -0.12 -16.58 4.62
CA GLN A 102 0.97 -17.46 4.19
C GLN A 102 2.23 -16.68 3.82
N ALA A 103 2.08 -15.53 3.17
CA ALA A 103 3.19 -14.65 2.82
C ALA A 103 3.92 -14.21 4.09
N HIS A 104 3.22 -13.67 5.10
CA HIS A 104 3.87 -13.29 6.36
C HIS A 104 4.56 -14.48 7.06
N LYS A 105 3.96 -15.68 7.05
CA LYS A 105 4.56 -16.88 7.66
C LYS A 105 5.83 -17.37 6.95
N ALA A 106 6.08 -16.95 5.71
CA ALA A 106 7.23 -17.39 4.92
C ALA A 106 8.55 -16.70 5.30
N PHE A 107 8.50 -15.69 6.17
CA PHE A 107 9.63 -14.83 6.48
C PHE A 107 9.89 -14.72 7.98
N ALA A 108 11.18 -14.74 8.34
CA ALA A 108 11.68 -14.40 9.66
C ALA A 108 12.94 -13.57 9.46
N HIS A 109 12.79 -12.25 9.45
CA HIS A 109 13.86 -11.29 9.14
C HIS A 109 13.68 -10.03 10.00
N PRO A 110 14.76 -9.42 10.54
CA PRO A 110 14.65 -8.26 11.45
C PRO A 110 13.90 -7.06 10.83
N ASN A 111 14.06 -6.84 9.52
CA ASN A 111 13.40 -5.75 8.80
C ASN A 111 12.08 -6.14 8.10
N ILE A 112 11.48 -7.28 8.45
CA ILE A 112 10.13 -7.69 7.99
C ILE A 112 9.21 -7.81 9.20
N MET A 113 8.05 -7.18 9.13
CA MET A 113 7.05 -7.22 10.19
C MET A 113 6.62 -8.67 10.49
N PRO A 114 6.86 -9.18 11.71
CA PRO A 114 6.49 -10.54 12.06
C PRO A 114 4.98 -10.64 12.31
N LEU A 115 4.37 -11.71 11.80
CA LEU A 115 3.00 -12.08 12.17
C LEU A 115 3.03 -12.86 13.48
N CYS A 116 2.53 -12.26 14.57
CA CYS A 116 2.49 -12.90 15.88
C CYS A 116 1.46 -14.02 15.95
N ASP A 117 0.27 -13.80 15.42
CA ASP A 117 -0.85 -14.75 15.44
C ASP A 117 -1.92 -14.35 14.41
N TYR A 118 -2.93 -15.18 14.23
CA TYR A 118 -4.11 -14.85 13.45
C TYR A 118 -5.37 -15.55 13.98
N ALA A 119 -6.55 -15.10 13.55
CA ALA A 119 -7.82 -15.75 13.83
C ALA A 119 -8.73 -15.72 12.60
N VAL A 120 -9.67 -16.66 12.54
CA VAL A 120 -10.73 -16.68 11.53
C VAL A 120 -12.06 -16.84 12.24
N VAL A 121 -12.98 -15.91 12.00
CA VAL A 121 -14.32 -15.91 12.59
C VAL A 121 -15.35 -15.99 11.47
N SER A 122 -16.26 -16.95 11.56
CA SER A 122 -17.43 -17.00 10.67
C SER A 122 -18.53 -16.11 11.24
N THR A 123 -19.04 -15.18 10.42
CA THR A 123 -20.06 -14.20 10.83
C THR A 123 -21.41 -14.41 10.13
N GLY A 124 -21.52 -15.43 9.30
CA GLY A 124 -22.75 -15.81 8.60
C GLY A 124 -22.49 -16.87 7.53
N VAL A 125 -23.48 -17.09 6.67
CA VAL A 125 -23.35 -17.99 5.53
C VAL A 125 -22.33 -17.39 4.56
N GLU A 126 -21.19 -18.07 4.40
CA GLU A 126 -20.08 -17.68 3.50
C GLU A 126 -19.40 -16.33 3.81
N MET A 127 -19.68 -15.73 4.98
CA MET A 127 -18.99 -14.51 5.44
C MET A 127 -17.94 -14.86 6.50
N PHE A 128 -16.72 -14.38 6.28
CA PHE A 128 -15.58 -14.61 7.16
C PHE A 128 -14.88 -13.31 7.52
N GLU A 129 -14.38 -13.24 8.73
CA GLU A 129 -13.48 -12.20 9.19
C GLU A 129 -12.13 -12.83 9.51
N TYR A 130 -11.08 -12.33 8.86
CA TYR A 130 -9.70 -12.72 9.13
C TYR A 130 -9.05 -11.65 10.00
N TYR A 131 -8.36 -12.08 11.04
CA TYR A 131 -7.65 -11.22 11.98
C TYR A 131 -6.17 -11.59 11.94
N LEU A 132 -5.29 -10.61 11.70
CA LEU A 132 -3.84 -10.77 11.72
C LEU A 132 -3.27 -9.90 12.85
N LEU A 133 -2.47 -10.49 13.72
CA LEU A 133 -1.90 -9.84 14.89
C LEU A 133 -0.42 -9.52 14.65
N PHE A 134 -0.05 -8.26 14.79
CA PHE A 134 1.32 -7.76 14.63
C PHE A 134 1.75 -6.99 15.88
N PRO A 135 3.07 -6.90 16.17
CA PRO A 135 3.55 -5.97 17.19
C PRO A 135 3.07 -4.55 16.90
N PHE A 136 2.73 -3.80 17.94
CA PHE A 136 2.39 -2.39 17.81
C PHE A 136 3.68 -1.55 17.79
N MET A 137 3.87 -0.74 16.76
CA MET A 137 5.01 0.16 16.63
C MET A 137 4.61 1.57 17.07
N GLU A 138 5.15 2.07 18.18
CA GLU A 138 4.76 3.38 18.72
C GLU A 138 5.31 4.55 17.86
N ASN A 139 6.42 4.33 17.15
CA ASN A 139 7.01 5.31 16.21
C ASN A 139 6.26 5.43 14.86
N GLY A 140 5.20 4.66 14.66
CA GLY A 140 4.35 4.75 13.48
C GLY A 140 5.05 4.34 12.19
N THR A 141 4.69 5.00 11.08
CA THR A 141 5.22 4.71 9.75
C THR A 141 6.38 5.63 9.36
N LEU A 142 7.16 5.21 8.37
CA LEU A 142 8.15 6.07 7.72
C LEU A 142 7.50 7.29 7.05
N ARG A 143 6.24 7.18 6.61
CA ARG A 143 5.44 8.34 6.15
C ARG A 143 5.26 9.37 7.27
N ASP A 144 4.96 8.93 8.50
CA ASP A 144 4.78 9.84 9.64
C ASP A 144 6.08 10.57 10.00
N MET A 145 7.21 9.87 9.94
CA MET A 145 8.54 10.46 10.10
C MET A 145 8.81 11.53 9.04
N ILE A 146 8.54 11.24 7.76
CA ILE A 146 8.70 12.19 6.65
C ILE A 146 7.80 13.41 6.84
N ASN A 147 6.53 13.21 7.19
CA ASN A 147 5.58 14.30 7.43
C ASN A 147 6.02 15.19 8.60
N THR A 148 6.55 14.58 9.67
CA THR A 148 7.08 15.31 10.82
C THR A 148 8.25 16.20 10.40
N ALA A 149 9.20 15.65 9.65
CA ALA A 149 10.35 16.39 9.13
C ALA A 149 9.92 17.60 8.26
N ILE A 150 8.97 17.39 7.32
CA ILE A 150 8.40 18.46 6.49
C ILE A 150 7.72 19.53 7.36
N SER A 151 6.90 19.13 8.34
CA SER A 151 6.16 20.06 9.21
C SER A 151 7.08 20.94 10.07
N GLN A 152 8.27 20.43 10.38
CA GLN A 152 9.29 21.13 11.16
C GLN A 152 10.28 21.90 10.29
N ASP A 153 10.16 21.84 8.96
CA ASP A 153 11.14 22.37 8.00
C ASP A 153 12.56 21.84 8.24
N VAL A 154 12.65 20.56 8.64
CA VAL A 154 13.90 19.85 8.90
C VAL A 154 14.08 18.77 7.85
N ARG A 155 15.32 18.60 7.37
CA ARG A 155 15.68 17.49 6.49
C ARG A 155 16.08 16.25 7.29
N ILE A 156 15.74 15.08 6.78
CA ILE A 156 16.28 13.82 7.30
C ILE A 156 17.74 13.72 6.83
N PRO A 157 18.72 13.50 7.72
CA PRO A 157 20.12 13.36 7.33
C PRO A 157 20.34 12.24 6.31
N GLU A 158 21.16 12.48 5.28
CA GLU A 158 21.47 11.52 4.21
C GLU A 158 21.95 10.16 4.76
N ALA A 159 22.83 10.17 5.76
CA ALA A 159 23.32 8.95 6.40
C ALA A 159 22.20 8.14 7.06
N GLN A 160 21.23 8.81 7.70
CA GLN A 160 20.08 8.15 8.32
C GLN A 160 19.15 7.54 7.24
N ILE A 161 18.94 8.25 6.14
CA ILE A 161 18.16 7.74 5.00
C ILE A 161 18.83 6.48 4.43
N LEU A 162 20.13 6.53 4.17
CA LEU A 162 20.87 5.43 3.56
C LEU A 162 20.92 4.19 4.46
N ASP A 163 21.05 4.38 5.78
CA ASP A 163 21.02 3.28 6.74
C ASP A 163 19.65 2.58 6.76
N MET A 164 18.56 3.35 6.93
CA MET A 164 17.20 2.80 6.87
C MET A 164 16.93 2.15 5.51
N PHE A 165 17.33 2.78 4.42
CA PHE A 165 17.12 2.26 3.07
C PHE A 165 17.86 0.93 2.84
N LEU A 166 19.08 0.78 3.35
CA LEU A 166 19.82 -0.48 3.31
C LEU A 166 19.07 -1.61 4.02
N GLN A 167 18.53 -1.33 5.20
CA GLN A 167 17.72 -2.28 5.98
C GLN A 167 16.44 -2.70 5.23
N ILE A 168 15.75 -1.75 4.59
CA ILE A 168 14.58 -2.02 3.74
C ILE A 168 14.98 -2.86 2.52
N CYS A 169 16.11 -2.56 1.87
CA CYS A 169 16.61 -3.37 0.75
C CYS A 169 16.91 -4.80 1.18
N ARG A 170 17.42 -5.04 2.40
CA ARG A 170 17.63 -6.40 2.94
C ARG A 170 16.31 -7.16 3.12
N ALA A 171 15.27 -6.50 3.62
CA ALA A 171 13.93 -7.08 3.68
C ALA A 171 13.43 -7.49 2.28
N VAL A 172 13.56 -6.61 1.29
CA VAL A 172 13.14 -6.90 -0.10
C VAL A 172 13.99 -8.02 -0.72
N ALA A 173 15.28 -8.06 -0.43
CA ALA A 173 16.17 -9.13 -0.88
C ALA A 173 15.72 -10.51 -0.38
N GLU A 174 15.23 -10.60 0.86
CA GLU A 174 14.67 -11.85 1.43
C GLU A 174 13.42 -12.33 0.67
N LEU A 175 12.57 -11.41 0.18
CA LEU A 175 11.45 -11.75 -0.71
C LEU A 175 11.96 -12.27 -2.06
N HIS A 176 12.92 -11.55 -2.65
CA HIS A 176 13.46 -11.84 -3.98
C HIS A 176 14.30 -13.13 -4.00
N SER A 177 14.82 -13.59 -2.86
CA SER A 177 15.59 -14.83 -2.73
C SER A 177 14.76 -16.10 -2.54
N LYS A 178 13.43 -16.00 -2.41
CA LYS A 178 12.56 -17.18 -2.35
C LYS A 178 12.57 -17.96 -3.67
N SER A 179 12.13 -19.22 -3.62
CA SER A 179 12.00 -20.08 -4.80
C SER A 179 10.58 -20.67 -4.84
N PRO A 180 9.68 -20.15 -5.70
CA PRO A 180 9.91 -19.07 -6.66
C PRO A 180 10.12 -17.69 -5.98
N PRO A 181 10.79 -16.72 -6.65
CA PRO A 181 10.95 -15.37 -6.14
C PRO A 181 9.62 -14.67 -5.91
N LEU A 182 9.51 -13.92 -4.81
CA LEU A 182 8.32 -13.14 -4.46
C LEU A 182 8.58 -11.65 -4.64
N ALA A 183 7.55 -10.89 -5.03
CA ALA A 183 7.58 -9.43 -5.11
C ALA A 183 6.51 -8.84 -4.18
N HIS A 184 6.82 -7.73 -3.53
CA HIS A 184 5.93 -7.04 -2.61
C HIS A 184 4.82 -6.26 -3.31
N ARG A 185 5.12 -5.64 -4.46
CA ARG A 185 4.19 -4.88 -5.33
C ARG A 185 3.56 -3.61 -4.74
N ASP A 186 3.86 -3.22 -3.50
CA ASP A 186 3.33 -1.99 -2.89
C ASP A 186 4.31 -1.37 -1.87
N ILE A 187 5.59 -1.32 -2.23
CA ILE A 187 6.62 -0.67 -1.40
C ILE A 187 6.44 0.85 -1.48
N LYS A 188 6.19 1.46 -0.32
CA LYS A 188 5.99 2.90 -0.13
C LYS A 188 6.19 3.27 1.35
N PRO A 189 6.38 4.55 1.71
CA PRO A 189 6.61 4.95 3.10
C PRO A 189 5.53 4.53 4.10
N GLU A 190 4.28 4.39 3.67
CA GLU A 190 3.16 3.95 4.50
C GLU A 190 3.26 2.46 4.88
N ASN A 191 3.96 1.65 4.08
CA ASN A 191 4.15 0.21 4.28
C ASN A 191 5.52 -0.11 4.91
N VAL A 192 6.18 0.89 5.51
CA VAL A 192 7.39 0.72 6.32
C VAL A 192 7.09 1.27 7.71
N MET A 193 7.02 0.38 8.69
CA MET A 193 6.87 0.75 10.11
C MET A 193 8.24 1.05 10.71
N LEU A 194 8.29 1.86 11.76
CA LEU A 194 9.51 2.12 12.52
C LEU A 194 9.41 1.47 13.90
N SER A 195 10.38 0.62 14.27
CA SER A 195 10.47 0.08 15.63
C SER A 195 10.69 1.20 16.65
N ASP A 196 10.58 0.87 17.94
CA ASP A 196 10.86 1.81 19.03
C ASP A 196 12.32 2.30 19.02
N GLU A 197 13.24 1.47 18.51
CA GLU A 197 14.65 1.80 18.26
C GLU A 197 14.89 2.56 16.94
N GLY A 198 13.84 2.75 16.13
CA GLY A 198 13.90 3.47 14.85
C GLY A 198 14.33 2.61 13.66
N GLU A 199 14.34 1.28 13.79
CA GLU A 199 14.65 0.37 12.69
C GLU A 199 13.44 0.22 11.76
N PRO A 200 13.62 0.18 10.43
CA PRO A 200 12.52 0.02 9.50
C PRO A 200 12.09 -1.44 9.36
N LEU A 201 10.78 -1.68 9.36
CA LEU A 201 10.14 -2.97 9.12
C LEU A 201 9.15 -2.87 7.96
N LEU A 202 9.41 -3.63 6.90
CA LEU A 202 8.49 -3.78 5.77
C LEU A 202 7.24 -4.54 6.21
N THR A 203 6.05 -4.03 5.85
CA THR A 203 4.75 -4.57 6.25
C THR A 203 3.75 -4.55 5.08
N ASP A 204 2.54 -5.06 5.33
CA ASP A 204 1.41 -5.14 4.39
C ASP A 204 1.65 -6.06 3.18
N PHE A 205 1.61 -7.36 3.44
CA PHE A 205 1.93 -8.38 2.45
C PHE A 205 0.71 -8.79 1.61
N GLY A 206 -0.36 -7.99 1.62
CA GLY A 206 -1.62 -8.27 0.90
C GLY A 206 -1.49 -8.26 -0.63
N SER A 207 -0.47 -7.57 -1.15
CA SER A 207 -0.15 -7.48 -2.58
C SER A 207 1.01 -8.41 -3.00
N VAL A 208 1.57 -9.19 -2.07
CA VAL A 208 2.69 -10.09 -2.36
C VAL A 208 2.27 -11.18 -3.32
N THR A 209 3.06 -11.38 -4.36
CA THR A 209 2.82 -12.40 -5.39
C THR A 209 4.14 -12.89 -5.97
N ASN A 210 4.09 -13.85 -6.90
CA ASN A 210 5.27 -14.29 -7.63
C ASN A 210 5.89 -13.10 -8.39
N ALA A 211 7.19 -12.93 -8.25
CA ALA A 211 7.91 -11.85 -8.92
C ALA A 211 8.04 -12.12 -10.42
N ASP A 212 8.35 -13.37 -10.77
CA ASP A 212 8.61 -13.83 -12.14
C ASP A 212 7.31 -14.28 -12.80
N VAL A 213 6.81 -13.46 -13.72
CA VAL A 213 5.56 -13.66 -14.44
C VAL A 213 5.82 -13.58 -15.94
N THR A 214 5.68 -14.72 -16.61
CA THR A 214 5.74 -14.81 -18.08
C THR A 214 4.38 -14.47 -18.69
N ILE A 215 4.36 -13.45 -19.55
CA ILE A 215 3.16 -13.00 -20.25
C ILE A 215 3.20 -13.55 -21.67
N SER A 216 2.39 -14.57 -21.95
CA SER A 216 2.33 -15.19 -23.30
C SER A 216 1.10 -14.79 -24.12
N LYS A 217 0.11 -14.14 -23.49
CA LYS A 217 -1.14 -13.73 -24.13
C LYS A 217 -1.53 -12.32 -23.69
N ARG A 218 -2.19 -11.58 -24.58
CA ARG A 218 -2.73 -10.25 -24.27
C ARG A 218 -3.71 -10.25 -23.10
N SER A 219 -4.48 -11.32 -22.93
CA SER A 219 -5.39 -11.49 -21.78
C SER A 219 -4.65 -11.47 -20.44
N ASP A 220 -3.49 -12.11 -20.38
CA ASP A 220 -2.69 -12.24 -19.16
C ASP A 220 -2.02 -10.90 -18.85
N ALA A 221 -1.60 -10.18 -19.89
CA ALA A 221 -1.11 -8.81 -19.78
C ALA A 221 -2.16 -7.85 -19.19
N LEU A 222 -3.40 -7.91 -19.71
CA LEU A 222 -4.52 -7.09 -19.22
C LEU A 222 -4.88 -7.42 -17.78
N LEU A 223 -4.91 -8.71 -17.41
CA LEU A 223 -5.19 -9.14 -16.05
C LEU A 223 -4.10 -8.65 -15.08
N LEU A 224 -2.82 -8.77 -15.44
CA LEU A 224 -1.72 -8.26 -14.62
C LEU A 224 -1.81 -6.73 -14.46
N GLN A 225 -2.15 -6.01 -15.52
CA GLN A 225 -2.34 -4.57 -15.48
C GLN A 225 -3.50 -4.17 -14.56
N GLU A 226 -4.61 -4.89 -14.59
CA GLU A 226 -5.75 -4.67 -13.69
C GLU A 226 -5.39 -4.97 -12.23
N HIS A 227 -4.71 -6.08 -11.96
CA HIS A 227 -4.23 -6.39 -10.62
C HIS A 227 -3.26 -5.32 -10.10
N ALA A 228 -2.28 -4.90 -10.90
CA ALA A 228 -1.36 -3.81 -10.53
C ALA A 228 -2.12 -2.49 -10.31
N ALA A 229 -3.20 -2.24 -11.07
CA ALA A 229 -4.07 -1.08 -10.88
C ALA A 229 -4.74 -1.05 -9.51
N GLN A 230 -5.13 -2.22 -9.00
CA GLN A 230 -5.82 -2.40 -7.72
C GLN A 230 -4.87 -2.52 -6.52
N GLN A 231 -3.70 -3.12 -6.71
CA GLN A 231 -2.83 -3.59 -5.63
C GLN A 231 -1.53 -2.79 -5.46
N SER A 232 -1.13 -1.99 -6.45
CA SER A 232 0.07 -1.15 -6.39
C SER A 232 -0.30 0.31 -6.37
N SER A 233 0.29 1.08 -5.46
CA SER A 233 0.08 2.53 -5.39
C SER A 233 0.65 3.22 -6.63
N MET A 234 -0.17 4.03 -7.31
CA MET A 234 0.18 4.63 -8.61
C MET A 234 1.54 5.35 -8.58
N ALA A 235 1.80 6.18 -7.58
CA ALA A 235 3.04 6.95 -7.46
C ALA A 235 4.32 6.11 -7.24
N TYR A 236 4.19 4.82 -6.94
CA TYR A 236 5.29 3.90 -6.70
C TYR A 236 5.27 2.73 -7.71
N ARG A 237 4.26 2.65 -8.57
CA ARG A 237 4.09 1.57 -9.54
C ARG A 237 5.14 1.67 -10.65
N ALA A 238 5.77 0.54 -10.97
CA ALA A 238 6.75 0.46 -12.04
C ALA A 238 6.14 0.73 -13.43
N PRO A 239 6.86 1.37 -14.37
CA PRO A 239 6.35 1.72 -15.70
C PRO A 239 5.81 0.53 -16.48
N GLU A 240 6.49 -0.62 -16.40
CA GLU A 240 6.13 -1.86 -17.09
C GLU A 240 4.82 -2.50 -16.60
N LEU A 241 4.19 -1.96 -15.55
CA LEU A 241 2.88 -2.40 -15.05
C LEU A 241 1.71 -1.52 -15.50
N TYR A 242 1.97 -0.41 -16.19
CA TYR A 242 0.92 0.44 -16.75
C TYR A 242 0.47 0.01 -18.14
N ASP A 243 1.43 -0.37 -18.97
CA ASP A 243 1.22 -0.91 -20.30
C ASP A 243 2.06 -2.17 -20.43
N VAL A 244 1.50 -3.29 -19.99
CA VAL A 244 2.21 -4.59 -19.94
C VAL A 244 2.35 -5.11 -21.38
N PRO A 245 3.59 -5.25 -21.92
CA PRO A 245 3.78 -5.72 -23.27
C PRO A 245 3.39 -7.20 -23.46
N ASP A 246 3.02 -7.58 -24.68
CA ASP A 246 2.84 -8.98 -25.05
C ASP A 246 4.20 -9.71 -25.13
N ASN A 247 4.22 -11.01 -24.83
CA ASN A 247 5.43 -11.85 -24.91
C ASN A 247 6.60 -11.32 -24.07
N THR A 248 6.30 -10.79 -22.88
CA THR A 248 7.29 -10.24 -21.96
C THR A 248 7.46 -11.10 -20.72
N HIS A 249 8.47 -10.75 -19.92
CA HIS A 249 8.71 -11.29 -18.60
C HIS A 249 8.75 -10.13 -17.59
N ILE A 250 7.81 -10.14 -16.64
CA ILE A 250 7.83 -9.22 -15.49
C ILE A 250 8.61 -9.90 -14.37
N SER A 251 9.52 -9.17 -13.75
CA SER A 251 10.38 -9.69 -12.68
C SER A 251 10.25 -8.86 -11.39
N SER A 252 11.08 -9.22 -10.42
CA SER A 252 11.26 -8.48 -9.17
C SER A 252 11.82 -7.06 -9.36
N ALA A 253 12.24 -6.68 -10.57
CA ALA A 253 12.64 -5.31 -10.92
C ALA A 253 11.55 -4.28 -10.62
N THR A 254 10.28 -4.70 -10.59
CA THR A 254 9.15 -3.84 -10.23
C THR A 254 9.25 -3.30 -8.80
N ASP A 255 9.68 -4.10 -7.83
CA ASP A 255 9.93 -3.64 -6.47
C ASP A 255 11.15 -2.70 -6.39
N VAL A 256 12.16 -2.92 -7.23
CA VAL A 256 13.35 -2.06 -7.27
C VAL A 256 12.99 -0.65 -7.74
N TRP A 257 12.05 -0.51 -8.67
CA TRP A 257 11.50 0.80 -9.02
C TRP A 257 10.83 1.48 -7.82
N SER A 258 9.98 0.73 -7.11
CA SER A 258 9.30 1.22 -5.89
C SER A 258 10.30 1.63 -4.81
N LEU A 259 11.41 0.90 -4.64
CA LEU A 259 12.53 1.27 -3.76
C LEU A 259 13.18 2.60 -4.18
N GLY A 260 13.35 2.85 -5.48
CA GLY A 260 13.85 4.15 -5.97
C GLY A 260 12.91 5.31 -5.64
N CYS A 261 11.60 5.08 -5.76
CA CYS A 261 10.58 6.05 -5.38
C CYS A 261 10.57 6.31 -3.86
N LEU A 262 10.71 5.23 -3.07
CA LEU A 262 10.84 5.29 -1.61
C LEU A 262 12.06 6.10 -1.18
N LEU A 263 13.24 5.82 -1.74
CA LEU A 263 14.48 6.55 -1.43
C LEU A 263 14.34 8.05 -1.75
N TYR A 264 13.71 8.37 -2.87
CA TYR A 264 13.41 9.76 -3.22
C TYR A 264 12.44 10.39 -2.21
N ALA A 265 11.37 9.69 -1.83
CA ALA A 265 10.38 10.21 -0.89
C ALA A 265 10.97 10.45 0.52
N MET A 266 11.90 9.61 0.97
CA MET A 266 12.63 9.84 2.24
C MET A 266 13.44 11.15 2.21
N ALA A 267 13.97 11.52 1.05
CA ALA A 267 14.78 12.72 0.90
C ALA A 267 13.94 13.99 0.66
N PHE A 268 12.89 13.90 -0.15
CA PHE A 268 12.18 15.05 -0.71
C PHE A 268 10.70 15.13 -0.30
N GLY A 269 10.23 14.20 0.53
CA GLY A 269 8.90 14.21 1.11
C GLY A 269 7.83 13.45 0.34
N TYR A 270 7.96 13.36 -0.99
CA TYR A 270 6.94 12.81 -1.87
C TYR A 270 7.56 11.90 -2.93
N SER A 271 6.76 11.06 -3.59
CA SER A 271 7.24 10.33 -4.77
C SER A 271 7.78 11.31 -5.82
N PRO A 272 8.80 10.91 -6.62
CA PRO A 272 9.29 11.73 -7.74
C PRO A 272 8.20 12.06 -8.76
N PHE A 273 7.09 11.31 -8.77
CA PHE A 273 5.98 11.46 -9.70
C PHE A 273 4.77 12.19 -9.12
N GLU A 274 4.83 12.57 -7.84
CA GLU A 274 3.80 13.37 -7.14
C GLU A 274 4.29 14.79 -6.87
N CYS A 275 5.37 15.22 -7.51
CA CYS A 275 6.04 16.48 -7.18
C CYS A 275 6.31 17.33 -8.41
N SER A 276 6.00 18.62 -8.31
CA SER A 276 6.39 19.65 -9.28
C SER A 276 7.18 20.77 -8.60
N PHE A 277 8.38 21.04 -9.14
CA PHE A 277 9.27 22.12 -8.70
C PHE A 277 9.15 23.33 -9.62
N TYR A 278 8.86 24.50 -9.07
CA TYR A 278 8.83 25.76 -9.80
C TYR A 278 10.10 26.57 -9.59
N ASP A 279 10.40 27.49 -10.51
CA ASP A 279 11.57 28.37 -10.44
C ASP A 279 11.62 29.24 -9.18
N SER A 280 10.46 29.49 -8.58
CA SER A 280 10.31 30.20 -7.30
C SER A 280 10.76 29.39 -6.08
N GLY A 281 11.16 28.12 -6.25
CA GLY A 281 11.49 27.21 -5.15
C GLY A 281 10.27 26.55 -4.49
N VAL A 282 9.05 26.92 -4.92
CA VAL A 282 7.81 26.30 -4.42
C VAL A 282 7.69 24.88 -4.94
N VAL A 283 7.45 23.95 -4.02
CA VAL A 283 7.11 22.56 -4.31
C VAL A 283 5.59 22.42 -4.27
N ARG A 284 4.99 21.78 -5.29
CA ARG A 284 3.58 21.38 -5.25
C ARG A 284 3.45 19.88 -5.38
N VAL A 285 2.65 19.32 -4.48
CA VAL A 285 2.13 17.95 -4.64
C VAL A 285 1.15 17.98 -5.81
N VAL A 286 1.37 17.10 -6.78
CA VAL A 286 0.53 16.95 -7.98
C VAL A 286 0.03 15.53 -8.08
N GLU A 287 -1.10 15.36 -8.76
CA GLU A 287 -1.61 14.03 -9.07
C GLU A 287 -0.61 13.26 -9.95
N CYS A 288 -0.27 12.04 -9.54
CA CYS A 288 0.58 11.17 -10.34
C CYS A 288 -0.18 10.73 -11.60
N THR A 289 0.51 10.77 -12.74
CA THR A 289 -0.02 10.27 -14.02
C THR A 289 0.99 9.32 -14.65
N TYR A 290 0.52 8.41 -15.52
CA TYR A 290 1.43 7.55 -16.27
C TYR A 290 2.49 8.34 -17.06
N LEU A 291 2.11 9.50 -17.63
CA LEU A 291 3.05 10.38 -18.34
C LEU A 291 4.15 10.95 -17.43
N ALA A 292 3.84 11.19 -16.15
CA ALA A 292 4.83 11.61 -15.17
C ALA A 292 5.82 10.48 -14.86
N VAL A 293 5.32 9.24 -14.74
CA VAL A 293 6.11 8.03 -14.44
C VAL A 293 7.14 7.72 -15.54
N ILE A 294 6.76 7.85 -16.82
CA ILE A 294 7.68 7.68 -17.95
C ILE A 294 8.50 8.94 -18.28
N GLY A 295 8.28 10.02 -17.52
CA GLY A 295 9.00 11.28 -17.68
C GLY A 295 10.39 11.26 -17.02
N PRO A 296 11.18 12.33 -17.21
CA PRO A 296 12.43 12.49 -16.51
C PRO A 296 12.21 12.74 -15.01
N ILE A 297 13.04 12.13 -14.16
CA ILE A 297 13.05 12.36 -12.71
C ILE A 297 13.54 13.77 -12.43
N LYS A 298 12.76 14.53 -11.66
CA LYS A 298 13.08 15.92 -11.30
C LYS A 298 13.60 15.97 -9.87
N PHE A 299 14.59 16.83 -9.65
CA PHE A 299 15.14 17.12 -8.32
C PHE A 299 14.98 18.62 -8.03
N PRO A 300 14.87 19.03 -6.75
CA PRO A 300 14.90 20.44 -6.40
C PRO A 300 16.19 21.11 -6.91
N LYS A 301 16.10 22.36 -7.40
CA LYS A 301 17.29 23.10 -7.88
C LYS A 301 18.35 23.24 -6.81
N ASN A 302 17.93 23.53 -5.58
CA ASN A 302 18.79 23.63 -4.40
C ASN A 302 18.78 22.31 -3.62
N CYS A 303 19.18 21.21 -4.27
CA CYS A 303 19.25 19.91 -3.63
C CYS A 303 20.31 19.92 -2.52
N SER A 304 19.90 19.56 -1.30
CA SER A 304 20.80 19.53 -0.13
C SER A 304 21.48 18.18 0.11
N TYR A 305 21.12 17.17 -0.70
CA TYR A 305 21.71 15.83 -0.69
C TYR A 305 22.84 15.74 -1.72
N SER A 306 23.77 14.81 -1.50
CA SER A 306 24.95 14.66 -2.33
C SER A 306 24.61 14.29 -3.78
N SER A 307 25.52 14.59 -4.70
CA SER A 307 25.38 14.15 -6.10
C SER A 307 25.34 12.62 -6.20
N LYS A 308 26.14 11.92 -5.39
CA LYS A 308 26.16 10.46 -5.30
C LYS A 308 24.80 9.89 -4.89
N PHE A 309 24.14 10.50 -3.91
CA PHE A 309 22.78 10.13 -3.49
C PHE A 309 21.77 10.29 -4.62
N CYS A 310 21.78 11.44 -5.30
CA CYS A 310 20.88 11.69 -6.43
C CYS A 310 21.16 10.76 -7.62
N GLU A 311 22.42 10.44 -7.89
CA GLU A 311 22.83 9.46 -8.90
C GLU A 311 22.37 8.05 -8.56
N MET A 312 22.39 7.67 -7.28
CA MET A 312 21.85 6.39 -6.81
C MET A 312 20.36 6.27 -7.11
N ILE A 313 19.57 7.31 -6.82
CA ILE A 313 18.14 7.34 -7.15
C ILE A 313 17.94 7.18 -8.67
N ARG A 314 18.67 7.93 -9.49
CA ARG A 314 18.56 7.84 -10.96
C ARG A 314 18.92 6.46 -11.49
N TRP A 315 19.93 5.82 -10.90
CA TRP A 315 20.36 4.49 -11.29
C TRP A 315 19.33 3.41 -10.95
N ILE A 316 18.66 3.53 -9.79
CA ILE A 316 17.56 2.62 -9.40
C ILE A 316 16.32 2.85 -10.29
N LEU A 317 15.95 4.12 -10.53
CA LEU A 317 14.80 4.50 -11.35
C LEU A 317 15.11 4.46 -12.86
N ASN A 318 15.76 3.38 -13.30
CA ASN A 318 15.92 3.08 -14.71
C ASN A 318 14.58 2.61 -15.29
N GLN A 319 14.11 3.27 -16.36
CA GLN A 319 12.84 2.94 -16.99
C GLN A 319 12.88 1.57 -17.68
N ASP A 320 14.03 1.16 -18.21
CA ASP A 320 14.20 -0.18 -18.75
C ASP A 320 14.34 -1.18 -17.60
N ALA A 321 13.31 -2.01 -17.40
CA ALA A 321 13.26 -3.02 -16.36
C ALA A 321 14.38 -4.06 -16.45
N THR A 322 14.91 -4.31 -17.65
CA THR A 322 16.03 -5.26 -17.86
C THR A 322 17.39 -4.67 -17.53
N ALA A 323 17.54 -3.35 -17.69
CA ALA A 323 18.75 -2.61 -17.32
C ALA A 323 18.69 -2.06 -15.89
N ARG A 324 17.54 -2.18 -15.21
CA ARG A 324 17.36 -1.79 -13.81
C ARG A 324 18.19 -2.72 -12.92
N PRO A 325 18.91 -2.19 -11.91
CA PRO A 325 19.68 -3.03 -11.01
C PRO A 325 18.79 -4.00 -10.24
N THR A 326 19.35 -5.12 -9.80
CA THR A 326 18.69 -5.96 -8.80
C THR A 326 18.82 -5.34 -7.42
N VAL A 327 17.95 -5.72 -6.47
CA VAL A 327 18.08 -5.29 -5.07
C VAL A 327 19.45 -5.65 -4.47
N PHE A 328 20.05 -6.76 -4.91
CA PHE A 328 21.39 -7.18 -4.49
C PHE A 328 22.48 -6.20 -4.97
N ASN A 329 22.38 -5.71 -6.21
CA ASN A 329 23.29 -4.67 -6.71
C ASN A 329 23.11 -3.36 -5.93
N VAL A 330 21.87 -3.03 -5.53
CA VAL A 330 21.59 -1.84 -4.72
C VAL A 330 22.25 -1.94 -3.35
N ILE A 331 22.14 -3.08 -2.68
CA ILE A 331 22.79 -3.36 -1.40
C ILE A 331 24.32 -3.26 -1.52
N GLU A 332 24.92 -3.87 -2.54
CA GLU A 332 26.36 -3.80 -2.79
C GLU A 332 26.82 -2.35 -2.96
N ARG A 333 26.09 -1.55 -3.74
CA ARG A 333 26.42 -0.14 -3.95
C ARG A 333 26.27 0.71 -2.68
N LEU A 334 25.29 0.42 -1.82
CA LEU A 334 25.11 1.10 -0.53
C LEU A 334 26.29 0.87 0.40
N HIS A 335 26.82 -0.35 0.45
CA HIS A 335 28.02 -0.65 1.24
C HIS A 335 29.21 0.22 0.83
N ASN A 336 29.44 0.37 -0.48
CA ASN A 336 30.52 1.21 -1.01
C ASN A 336 30.33 2.73 -0.80
N LEU A 337 29.13 3.19 -0.41
CA LEU A 337 28.88 4.59 -0.08
C LEU A 337 29.11 4.90 1.41
N ASN A 338 29.07 3.87 2.25
CA ASN A 338 29.24 3.97 3.70
C ASN A 338 30.69 3.71 4.15
N GLU A 339 31.58 3.26 3.25
CA GLU A 339 33.04 3.17 3.44
C GLU A 339 33.75 4.50 3.12
#